data_AF-A0AAW1AFH4-F1
#
_entry.id   AF-A0AAW1AFH4-F1
#
_cell.length_a   1.000
_cell.length_b   1.000
_cell.length_c   1.000
_cell.angle_alpha   90.00
_cell.angle_beta   90.00
_cell.angle_gamma   90.00
#
_symmetry.space_group_name_H-M   'P 1'
#
loop_
_entity.id
_entity.type
_entity.pdbx_description
1 polymer ?
#
loop_
_entity_poly.entity_id
_entity_poly.type
_entity_poly.pdbx_seq_one_letter_code
_entity_poly.pdbx_strand_id
1 'polypeptide(L)'
;MIDDNAKREFEAAIGLNLALLKFSGVVSYEKRLVNRNVLAGLALFFLTIFSISYVYEFATNLNDVASMLESFSLIIQLVGGQTRFMTVLWFRDSCHAMLNVCEYFWSTLNSYEKQIVRSYTNKARLLTSFYVAICVLTIILVLLSTLMSNLIVGPKLNLENVTARENASSLAPSEANRASLNATENKRHLPYAFFIDVQETPWYELLYVLQITFMTNVGFTCVGADTIGPLFILITCGYFDTIRSRIENLLEPSSSIAVETDRAESSRNVDTKKLRTCVIHHQLLLKFCKDIQQLMSLVFLTQLFGSTYNISLVGLELVSDNPDKSKFTVVVIIIVQLFICNWPPDLLLSKSEAISHAAYSIPWYQYPCSLRNPTSLLMIRSQRPVRLTAGKFVALSLETFASMISTAASFFTMIRSVN
;
A
#
# COMPACT_ATOMS: atom_id res chain seq x y z
N MET A 1 -2.67 17.45 29.48
CA MET A 1 -1.66 17.83 28.46
C MET A 1 -0.99 16.54 28.01
N ILE A 2 -1.11 16.19 26.73
CA ILE A 2 -0.35 15.07 26.15
C ILE A 2 1.12 15.48 26.24
N ASP A 3 1.99 14.57 26.67
CA ASP A 3 3.43 14.80 26.73
C ASP A 3 3.97 15.04 25.31
N ASP A 4 4.45 16.26 25.05
CA ASP A 4 5.02 16.66 23.75
C ASP A 4 6.17 15.73 23.32
N ASN A 5 6.86 15.09 24.29
CA ASN A 5 7.88 14.11 24.00
C ASN A 5 7.29 12.80 23.44
N ALA A 6 6.22 12.28 24.06
CA ALA A 6 5.53 11.08 23.60
C ALA A 6 4.97 11.25 22.17
N LYS A 7 4.48 12.45 21.85
CA LYS A 7 4.05 12.80 20.49
C LYS A 7 5.20 12.72 19.48
N ARG A 8 6.33 13.36 19.76
CA ARG A 8 7.52 13.33 18.88
C ARG A 8 8.04 11.91 18.69
N GLU A 9 8.06 11.10 19.74
CA GLU A 9 8.44 9.69 19.66
C GLU A 9 7.52 8.87 18.74
N PHE A 10 6.21 9.11 18.81
CA PHE A 10 5.23 8.44 17.95
C PHE A 10 5.37 8.88 16.49
N GLU A 11 5.47 10.19 16.24
CA GLU A 11 5.68 10.73 14.90
C GLU A 11 6.97 10.20 14.26
N ALA A 12 8.06 10.10 15.04
CA ALA A 12 9.30 9.48 14.57
C ALA A 12 9.12 7.99 14.24
N ALA A 13 8.31 7.26 15.03
CA ALA A 13 8.01 5.85 14.80
C ALA A 13 7.30 5.61 13.45
N ILE A 14 6.43 6.53 13.03
CA ILE A 14 5.68 6.42 11.77
C ILE A 14 6.17 7.36 10.66
N GLY A 15 7.34 7.99 10.85
CA GLY A 15 7.78 9.17 10.09
C GLY A 15 7.73 9.03 8.56
N LEU A 16 8.15 7.90 7.99
CA LEU A 16 8.12 7.67 6.54
C LEU A 16 6.67 7.66 6.00
N ASN A 17 5.78 6.90 6.63
CA ASN A 17 4.38 6.85 6.23
C ASN A 17 3.72 8.23 6.42
N LEU A 18 4.01 8.90 7.53
CA LEU A 18 3.50 10.24 7.79
C LEU A 18 3.99 11.26 6.76
N ALA A 19 5.23 11.16 6.30
CA ALA A 19 5.78 12.00 5.24
C ALA A 19 5.06 11.79 3.91
N LEU A 20 4.77 10.53 3.52
CA LEU A 20 3.99 10.20 2.32
C LEU A 20 2.55 10.73 2.39
N LEU A 21 1.91 10.65 3.56
CA LEU A 21 0.57 11.19 3.78
C LEU A 21 0.53 12.72 3.73
N LYS A 22 1.60 13.38 4.19
CA LYS A 22 1.78 14.83 4.04
C LYS A 22 2.02 15.21 2.58
N PHE A 23 2.88 14.46 1.87
CA PHE A 23 3.20 14.67 0.46
C PHE A 23 1.98 14.49 -0.47
N SER A 24 1.06 13.60 -0.12
CA SER A 24 -0.18 13.38 -0.89
C SER A 24 -1.32 14.30 -0.47
N GLY A 25 -1.13 15.17 0.53
CA GLY A 25 -2.17 16.05 1.03
C GLY A 25 -3.30 15.34 1.80
N VAL A 26 -3.10 14.09 2.24
CA VAL A 26 -4.08 13.37 3.06
C VAL A 26 -4.09 13.90 4.49
N VAL A 27 -2.90 14.17 5.05
CA VAL A 27 -2.73 14.67 6.43
C VAL A 27 -1.99 16.01 6.42
N SER A 28 -2.44 16.98 7.22
CA SER A 28 -1.70 18.22 7.50
C SER A 28 -1.82 18.56 8.98
N TYR A 29 -0.67 18.82 9.61
CA TYR A 29 -0.60 19.27 11.01
C TYR A 29 -0.61 20.80 11.14
N GLU A 30 -0.33 21.52 10.06
CA GLU A 30 -0.39 22.99 10.05
C GLU A 30 -1.76 23.50 9.61
N LYS A 31 -2.18 24.64 10.17
CA LYS A 31 -3.44 25.35 9.88
C LYS A 31 -3.60 25.81 8.41
N ARG A 32 -2.64 25.56 7.52
CA ARG A 32 -2.71 25.95 6.10
C ARG A 32 -3.52 24.94 5.29
N LEU A 33 -4.85 25.00 5.45
CA LEU A 33 -5.82 24.15 4.72
C LEU A 33 -5.68 24.24 3.20
N VAL A 34 -5.32 25.43 2.68
CA VAL A 34 -5.21 25.71 1.24
C VAL A 34 -4.12 24.85 0.59
N ASN A 35 -2.93 24.78 1.20
CA ASN A 35 -1.81 24.02 0.65
C ASN A 35 -2.12 22.51 0.53
N ARG A 36 -2.88 21.98 1.49
CA ARG A 36 -3.26 20.56 1.49
C ARG A 36 -4.22 20.21 0.35
N ASN A 37 -5.26 21.01 0.14
CA ASN A 37 -6.22 20.76 -0.93
C ASN A 37 -5.58 20.93 -2.32
N VAL A 38 -4.65 21.88 -2.47
CA VAL A 38 -3.87 22.04 -3.70
C VAL A 38 -3.03 20.80 -3.97
N LEU A 39 -2.34 20.27 -2.96
CA LEU A 39 -1.48 19.09 -3.11
C LEU A 39 -2.26 17.82 -3.48
N ALA A 40 -3.40 17.59 -2.81
CA ALA A 40 -4.30 16.49 -3.17
C ALA A 40 -4.89 16.66 -4.58
N GLY A 41 -5.27 17.88 -4.95
CA GLY A 41 -5.77 18.21 -6.29
C GLY A 41 -4.73 17.97 -7.38
N LEU A 42 -3.47 18.36 -7.15
CA LEU A 42 -2.36 18.10 -8.07
C LEU A 42 -2.10 16.60 -8.25
N ALA A 43 -2.08 15.84 -7.16
CA ALA A 43 -1.88 14.39 -7.22
C ALA A 43 -2.98 13.69 -8.05
N LEU A 44 -4.24 14.11 -7.86
CA LEU A 44 -5.36 13.62 -8.66
C LEU A 44 -5.28 14.01 -10.13
N PHE A 45 -4.91 15.25 -10.39
CA PHE A 45 -4.75 15.78 -11.74
C PHE A 45 -3.69 15.00 -12.52
N PHE A 46 -2.54 14.68 -11.90
CA PHE A 46 -1.53 13.85 -12.57
C PHE A 46 -2.02 12.43 -12.83
N LEU A 47 -2.67 11.80 -11.84
CA LEU A 47 -3.26 10.48 -12.04
C LEU A 47 -4.34 10.49 -13.15
N THR A 48 -5.15 11.57 -13.29
CA THR A 48 -6.24 11.62 -14.30
C THR A 48 -5.67 11.85 -15.69
N ILE A 49 -4.68 12.73 -15.84
CA ILE A 49 -4.01 12.96 -17.12
C ILE A 49 -3.45 11.66 -17.67
N PHE A 50 -2.72 10.89 -16.85
CA PHE A 50 -2.17 9.62 -17.33
C PHE A 50 -3.25 8.59 -17.63
N SER A 51 -4.32 8.53 -16.84
CA SER A 51 -5.45 7.66 -17.15
C SER A 51 -6.06 8.00 -18.52
N ILE A 52 -6.25 9.28 -18.84
CA ILE A 52 -6.77 9.73 -20.14
C ILE A 52 -5.76 9.38 -21.25
N SER A 53 -4.47 9.57 -20.99
CA SER A 53 -3.40 9.27 -21.93
C SER A 53 -3.40 7.80 -22.38
N TYR A 54 -3.50 6.86 -21.43
CA TYR A 54 -3.54 5.44 -21.78
C TYR A 54 -4.88 5.01 -22.38
N VAL A 55 -5.98 5.67 -22.06
CA VAL A 55 -7.26 5.45 -22.77
C VAL A 55 -7.14 5.90 -24.23
N TYR A 56 -6.46 7.02 -24.49
CA TYR A 56 -6.18 7.47 -25.85
C TYR A 56 -5.31 6.46 -26.60
N GLU A 57 -4.19 6.03 -25.99
CA GLU A 57 -3.28 5.03 -26.56
C GLU A 57 -4.00 3.71 -26.89
N PHE A 58 -4.85 3.25 -25.98
CA PHE A 58 -5.68 2.06 -26.18
C PHE A 58 -6.65 2.23 -27.37
N ALA A 59 -7.23 3.42 -27.55
CA ALA A 59 -8.17 3.70 -28.62
C ALA A 59 -7.50 3.84 -30.00
N THR A 60 -6.25 4.30 -30.05
CA THR A 60 -5.51 4.48 -31.31
C THR A 60 -4.84 3.19 -31.79
N ASN A 61 -4.40 2.32 -30.88
CA ASN A 61 -3.62 1.12 -31.21
C ASN A 61 -4.45 -0.17 -31.19
N LEU A 62 -5.71 -0.12 -31.65
CA LEU A 62 -6.63 -1.27 -31.65
C LEU A 62 -6.19 -2.46 -32.52
N ASN A 63 -5.20 -2.26 -33.39
CA ASN A 63 -4.73 -3.30 -34.31
C ASN A 63 -3.58 -4.15 -33.72
N ASP A 64 -2.92 -3.68 -32.66
CA ASP A 64 -1.82 -4.39 -32.00
C ASP A 64 -2.24 -4.88 -30.61
N VAL A 65 -2.47 -6.18 -30.51
CA VAL A 65 -2.93 -6.84 -29.28
C VAL A 65 -1.94 -6.62 -28.13
N ALA A 66 -0.64 -6.59 -28.39
CA ALA A 66 0.36 -6.41 -27.33
C ALA A 66 0.26 -5.00 -26.71
N SER A 67 0.24 -3.97 -27.54
CA SER A 67 0.06 -2.57 -27.12
C SER A 67 -1.30 -2.33 -26.44
N MET A 68 -2.36 -3.03 -26.89
CA MET A 68 -3.67 -2.98 -26.25
C MET A 68 -3.66 -3.57 -24.84
N LEU A 69 -3.04 -4.75 -24.65
CA LEU A 69 -2.96 -5.41 -23.34
C LEU A 69 -2.16 -4.56 -22.34
N GLU A 70 -1.08 -3.93 -22.79
CA GLU A 70 -0.25 -3.04 -21.97
C GLU A 70 -1.03 -1.80 -21.54
N SER A 71 -1.68 -1.13 -22.50
CA SER A 71 -2.52 0.03 -22.23
C SER A 71 -3.66 -0.33 -21.28
N PHE A 72 -4.30 -1.48 -21.49
CA PHE A 72 -5.39 -1.96 -20.62
C PHE A 72 -4.91 -2.28 -19.19
N SER A 73 -3.76 -2.92 -19.04
CA SER A 73 -3.13 -3.16 -17.73
C SER A 73 -2.88 -1.85 -16.99
N LEU A 74 -2.28 -0.86 -17.66
CA LEU A 74 -1.98 0.45 -17.07
C LEU A 74 -3.26 1.25 -16.74
N ILE A 75 -4.31 1.15 -17.56
CA ILE A 75 -5.62 1.74 -17.25
C ILE A 75 -6.17 1.14 -15.96
N ILE A 76 -6.16 -0.18 -15.80
CA ILE A 76 -6.63 -0.84 -14.56
C ILE A 76 -5.83 -0.34 -13.35
N GLN A 77 -4.50 -0.23 -13.47
CA GLN A 77 -3.65 0.25 -12.37
C GLN A 77 -3.91 1.71 -12.01
N LEU A 78 -4.02 2.60 -13.00
CA LEU A 78 -4.23 4.03 -12.79
C LEU A 78 -5.63 4.33 -12.27
N VAL A 79 -6.68 3.73 -12.85
CA VAL A 79 -8.06 3.87 -12.37
C VAL A 79 -8.23 3.25 -10.98
N GLY A 80 -7.57 2.11 -10.73
CA GLY A 80 -7.50 1.50 -9.40
C GLY A 80 -6.78 2.41 -8.39
N GLY A 81 -5.64 3.00 -8.78
CA GLY A 81 -4.90 3.99 -7.98
C GLY A 81 -5.75 5.21 -7.64
N GLN A 82 -6.46 5.76 -8.64
CA GLN A 82 -7.42 6.85 -8.46
C GLN A 82 -8.51 6.52 -7.46
N THR A 83 -9.14 5.36 -7.62
CA THR A 83 -10.23 4.92 -6.73
C THR A 83 -9.74 4.76 -5.29
N ARG A 84 -8.54 4.18 -5.10
CA ARG A 84 -7.90 4.04 -3.79
C ARG A 84 -7.61 5.40 -3.16
N PHE A 85 -6.96 6.29 -3.91
CA PHE A 85 -6.60 7.61 -3.40
C PHE A 85 -7.83 8.48 -3.11
N MET A 86 -8.84 8.44 -3.99
CA MET A 86 -10.17 9.04 -3.78
C MET A 86 -10.82 8.56 -2.48
N THR A 87 -10.79 7.26 -2.23
CA THR A 87 -11.34 6.67 -1.00
C THR A 87 -10.60 7.21 0.24
N VAL A 88 -9.27 7.25 0.20
CA VAL A 88 -8.46 7.79 1.30
C VAL A 88 -8.73 9.27 1.53
N LEU A 89 -8.90 10.07 0.46
CA LEU A 89 -9.27 11.48 0.56
C LEU A 89 -10.68 11.69 1.12
N TRP A 90 -11.63 10.85 0.71
CA TRP A 90 -13.00 10.89 1.22
C TRP A 90 -13.06 10.69 2.73
N PHE A 91 -12.24 9.77 3.26
CA PHE A 91 -12.15 9.46 4.69
C PHE A 91 -10.99 10.16 5.41
N ARG A 92 -10.42 11.23 4.85
CA ARG A 92 -9.22 11.90 5.40
C ARG A 92 -9.38 12.39 6.85
N ASP A 93 -10.58 12.88 7.20
CA ASP A 93 -10.84 13.39 8.55
C ASP A 93 -10.89 12.22 9.55
N SER A 94 -11.44 11.08 9.12
CA SER A 94 -11.37 9.83 9.87
C SER A 94 -9.93 9.33 10.01
N CYS A 95 -9.11 9.39 8.97
CA CYS A 95 -7.68 9.04 9.04
C CYS A 95 -6.94 9.90 10.08
N HIS A 96 -7.20 11.21 10.10
CA HIS A 96 -6.61 12.11 11.08
C HIS A 96 -7.08 11.78 12.51
N ALA A 97 -8.38 11.53 12.69
CA ALA A 97 -8.91 11.10 13.98
C ALA A 97 -8.29 9.78 14.45
N MET A 98 -8.08 8.83 13.54
CA MET A 98 -7.43 7.55 13.83
C MET A 98 -5.97 7.70 14.24
N LEU A 99 -5.20 8.59 13.58
CA LEU A 99 -3.83 8.91 13.99
C LEU A 99 -3.79 9.50 15.40
N ASN A 100 -4.73 10.39 15.75
CA ASN A 100 -4.83 10.95 17.10
C ASN A 100 -5.16 9.87 18.14
N VAL A 101 -6.00 8.89 17.78
CA VAL A 101 -6.29 7.74 18.66
C VAL A 101 -5.04 6.88 18.87
N CYS A 102 -4.25 6.62 17.83
CA CYS A 102 -2.96 5.94 17.98
C CYS A 102 -1.99 6.73 18.88
N GLU A 103 -1.87 8.04 18.68
CA GLU A 103 -1.03 8.91 19.53
C GLU A 103 -1.48 8.86 20.99
N TYR A 104 -2.79 8.93 21.23
CA TYR A 104 -3.36 8.78 22.57
C TYR A 104 -2.98 7.43 23.18
N PHE A 105 -3.20 6.31 22.48
CA PHE A 105 -2.81 5.00 22.98
C PHE A 105 -1.31 4.92 23.26
N TRP A 106 -0.47 5.44 22.37
CA TRP A 106 0.98 5.50 22.55
C TRP A 106 1.40 6.24 23.82
N SER A 107 0.72 7.34 24.16
CA SER A 107 0.99 8.11 25.38
C SER A 107 0.66 7.35 26.67
N THR A 108 -0.23 6.35 26.60
CA THR A 108 -0.60 5.50 27.76
C THR A 108 0.31 4.30 27.98
N LEU A 109 1.35 4.13 27.14
CA LEU A 109 2.23 2.97 27.19
C LEU A 109 3.46 3.21 28.06
N ASN A 110 3.85 2.17 28.81
CA ASN A 110 5.13 2.13 29.52
C ASN A 110 6.29 1.85 28.55
N SER A 111 7.54 2.06 28.97
CA SER A 111 8.72 1.91 28.10
C SER A 111 8.84 0.53 27.43
N TYR A 112 8.52 -0.55 28.16
CA TYR A 112 8.48 -1.91 27.62
C TYR A 112 7.41 -2.08 26.54
N GLU A 113 6.21 -1.55 26.78
CA GLU A 113 5.08 -1.66 25.85
C GLU A 113 5.29 -0.81 24.59
N LYS A 114 5.92 0.36 24.74
CA LYS A 114 6.39 1.16 23.61
C LYS A 114 7.36 0.38 22.73
N GLN A 115 8.23 -0.47 23.31
CA GLN A 115 9.14 -1.32 22.53
C GLN A 115 8.38 -2.36 21.70
N ILE A 116 7.33 -2.96 22.27
CA ILE A 116 6.44 -3.89 21.55
C ILE A 116 5.82 -3.18 20.34
N VAL A 117 5.13 -2.06 20.55
CA VAL A 117 4.48 -1.33 19.45
C VAL A 117 5.51 -0.81 18.44
N ARG A 118 6.70 -0.39 18.91
CA ARG A 118 7.80 0.06 18.05
C ARG A 118 8.26 -1.03 17.09
N SER A 119 8.30 -2.29 17.52
CA SER A 119 8.60 -3.44 16.65
C SER A 119 7.62 -3.53 15.47
N TYR A 120 6.32 -3.33 15.70
CA TYR A 120 5.33 -3.33 14.62
C TYR A 120 5.39 -2.09 13.74
N THR A 121 5.63 -0.90 14.30
CA THR A 121 5.85 0.31 13.48
C THR A 121 7.11 0.20 12.62
N ASN A 122 8.15 -0.49 13.10
CA ASN A 122 9.35 -0.77 12.32
C ASN A 122 9.05 -1.73 11.16
N LYS A 123 8.22 -2.77 11.38
CA LYS A 123 7.73 -3.63 10.28
C LYS A 123 6.96 -2.83 9.24
N ALA A 124 6.08 -1.92 9.68
CA ALA A 124 5.34 -1.03 8.77
C ALA A 124 6.29 -0.12 7.99
N ARG A 125 7.28 0.49 8.65
CA ARG A 125 8.29 1.34 8.00
C ARG A 125 9.13 0.56 6.99
N LEU A 126 9.57 -0.66 7.33
CA LEU A 126 10.35 -1.52 6.45
C LEU A 126 9.54 -1.88 5.20
N LEU A 127 8.27 -2.23 5.37
CA LEU A 127 7.35 -2.56 4.29
C LEU A 127 7.17 -1.37 3.33
N THR A 128 6.90 -0.18 3.87
CA THR A 128 6.80 1.05 3.09
C THR A 128 8.12 1.41 2.41
N SER A 129 9.25 1.29 3.09
CA SER A 129 10.57 1.58 2.53
C SER A 129 10.92 0.64 1.38
N PHE A 130 10.62 -0.65 1.53
CA PHE A 130 10.82 -1.64 0.48
C PHE A 130 9.94 -1.34 -0.73
N TYR A 131 8.66 -1.01 -0.50
CA TYR A 131 7.74 -0.65 -1.58
C TYR A 131 8.17 0.63 -2.33
N VAL A 132 8.56 1.69 -1.61
CA VAL A 132 9.13 2.90 -2.20
C VAL A 132 10.38 2.58 -3.02
N ALA A 133 11.29 1.75 -2.49
CA ALA A 133 12.53 1.40 -3.17
C ALA A 133 12.26 0.67 -4.50
N ILE A 134 11.31 -0.28 -4.54
CA ILE A 134 10.94 -0.95 -5.79
C ILE A 134 10.27 0.04 -6.76
N CYS A 135 9.37 0.91 -6.30
CA CYS A 135 8.76 1.93 -7.16
C CYS A 135 9.82 2.84 -7.81
N VAL A 136 10.78 3.34 -7.02
CA VAL A 136 11.88 4.16 -7.53
C VAL A 136 12.77 3.38 -8.50
N LEU A 137 13.10 2.12 -8.17
CA LEU A 137 13.85 1.25 -9.06
C LEU A 137 13.14 1.06 -10.41
N THR A 138 11.83 0.79 -10.40
CA THR A 138 11.04 0.63 -11.63
C THR A 138 11.03 1.91 -12.44
N ILE A 139 10.85 3.07 -11.81
CA ILE A 139 10.93 4.36 -12.51
C ILE A 139 12.31 4.52 -13.16
N ILE A 140 13.41 4.27 -12.43
CA ILE A 140 14.77 4.35 -12.98
C ILE A 140 14.97 3.39 -14.15
N LEU A 141 14.49 2.16 -14.06
CA LEU A 141 14.62 1.15 -15.12
C LEU A 141 13.84 1.54 -16.38
N VAL A 142 12.63 2.08 -16.25
CA VAL A 142 11.84 2.59 -17.39
C VAL A 142 12.55 3.77 -18.05
N LEU A 143 13.11 4.69 -17.24
CA LEU A 143 13.89 5.81 -17.76
C LEU A 143 15.16 5.36 -18.48
N LEU A 144 15.87 4.39 -17.92
CA LEU A 144 17.06 3.84 -18.56
C LEU A 144 16.72 3.12 -19.86
N SER A 145 15.64 2.33 -19.88
CA SER A 145 15.17 1.62 -21.08
C SER A 145 14.85 2.60 -22.21
N THR A 146 14.10 3.66 -21.89
CA THR A 146 13.72 4.67 -22.89
C THR A 146 14.90 5.50 -23.36
N LEU A 147 15.81 5.88 -22.46
CA LEU A 147 17.04 6.60 -22.82
C LEU A 147 17.95 5.77 -23.73
N MET A 148 18.09 4.46 -23.45
CA MET A 148 18.85 3.54 -24.31
C MET A 148 18.22 3.38 -25.69
N SER A 149 16.88 3.23 -25.77
CA SER A 149 16.16 3.20 -27.04
C SER A 149 16.40 4.47 -27.86
N ASN A 150 16.27 5.64 -27.22
CA ASN A 150 16.47 6.93 -27.87
C ASN A 150 17.94 7.21 -28.27
N LEU A 151 18.92 6.68 -27.53
CA LEU A 151 20.34 6.76 -27.91
C LEU A 151 20.66 5.91 -29.15
N ILE A 152 19.94 4.82 -29.38
CA ILE A 152 20.10 3.99 -30.58
C ILE A 152 19.40 4.64 -31.78
N VAL A 153 18.21 5.21 -31.58
CA VAL A 153 17.40 5.82 -32.64
C VAL A 153 17.89 7.22 -33.02
N GLY A 154 18.40 8.01 -32.07
CA GLY A 154 18.86 9.39 -32.28
C GLY A 154 19.92 9.57 -33.39
N PRO A 155 20.99 8.75 -33.44
CA PRO A 155 21.98 8.79 -34.50
C PRO A 155 21.40 8.40 -35.88
N LYS A 156 20.48 7.44 -35.92
CA LYS A 156 19.81 6.99 -37.16
C LYS A 156 18.90 8.08 -37.73
N LEU A 157 18.13 8.74 -36.87
CA LEU A 157 17.32 9.92 -37.20
C LEU A 157 18.14 11.06 -37.81
N ASN A 158 19.29 11.37 -37.22
CA ASN A 158 20.17 12.43 -37.74
C ASN A 158 20.74 12.06 -39.11
N LEU A 159 21.10 10.79 -39.32
CA LEU A 159 21.63 10.32 -40.61
C LEU A 159 20.54 10.30 -41.71
N GLU A 160 19.33 9.85 -41.38
CA GLU A 160 18.17 9.91 -42.29
C GLU A 160 17.76 11.34 -42.61
N ASN A 161 17.73 12.25 -41.61
CA ASN A 161 17.41 13.65 -41.87
C ASN A 161 18.46 14.35 -42.75
N VAL A 162 19.75 13.99 -42.63
CA VAL A 162 20.81 14.51 -43.51
C VAL A 162 20.65 13.97 -44.93
N THR A 163 20.46 12.66 -45.09
CA THR A 163 20.31 12.01 -46.41
C THR A 163 18.99 12.36 -47.11
N ALA A 164 17.90 12.52 -46.38
CA ALA A 164 16.61 12.99 -46.91
C ALA A 164 16.70 14.44 -47.41
N ARG A 165 17.49 15.30 -46.73
CA ARG A 165 17.74 16.68 -47.15
C ARG A 165 18.59 16.78 -48.42
N GLU A 166 19.47 15.80 -48.66
CA GLU A 166 20.26 15.67 -49.88
C GLU A 166 19.44 15.09 -51.05
N ASN A 167 18.47 14.20 -50.78
CA ASN A 167 17.71 13.47 -51.81
C ASN A 167 16.32 14.07 -52.14
N ALA A 168 15.93 15.18 -51.51
CA ALA A 168 14.59 15.77 -51.59
C ALA A 168 14.12 16.22 -52.98
N SER A 169 14.97 16.18 -54.02
CA SER A 169 14.62 16.60 -55.38
C SER A 169 14.35 15.49 -56.40
N SER A 170 14.40 14.18 -56.04
CA SER A 170 14.26 13.12 -57.07
C SER A 170 13.64 11.77 -56.66
N LEU A 171 12.95 11.66 -55.52
CA LEU A 171 12.49 10.35 -55.02
C LEU A 171 11.24 9.80 -55.74
N ALA A 172 11.28 8.51 -56.08
CA ALA A 172 10.16 7.79 -56.69
C ALA A 172 9.07 7.41 -55.63
N PRO A 173 7.80 7.18 -56.03
CA PRO A 173 6.70 6.97 -55.09
C PRO A 173 6.85 5.76 -54.15
N SER A 174 7.55 4.69 -54.57
CA SER A 174 7.79 3.51 -53.73
C SER A 174 8.84 3.76 -52.65
N GLU A 175 9.81 4.62 -52.93
CA GLU A 175 10.86 5.02 -51.98
C GLU A 175 10.30 5.98 -50.94
N ALA A 176 9.33 6.82 -51.31
CA ALA A 176 8.58 7.67 -50.38
C ALA A 176 7.78 6.85 -49.36
N ASN A 177 7.16 5.73 -49.77
CA ASN A 177 6.47 4.83 -48.84
C ASN A 177 7.44 4.06 -47.91
N ARG A 178 8.62 3.68 -48.39
CA ARG A 178 9.65 3.08 -47.50
C ARG A 178 10.23 4.11 -46.53
N ALA A 179 10.44 5.34 -46.99
CA ALA A 179 10.89 6.43 -46.13
C ALA A 179 9.84 6.81 -45.07
N SER A 180 8.54 6.77 -45.39
CA SER A 180 7.47 7.01 -44.40
C SER A 180 7.35 5.88 -43.38
N LEU A 181 7.48 4.62 -43.80
CA LEU A 181 7.56 3.46 -42.89
C LEU A 181 8.78 3.56 -41.95
N ASN A 182 9.96 3.85 -42.48
CA ASN A 182 11.18 4.03 -41.68
C ASN A 182 11.11 5.26 -40.75
N ALA A 183 10.50 6.37 -41.20
CA ALA A 183 10.31 7.57 -40.39
C ALA A 183 9.29 7.35 -39.25
N THR A 184 8.40 6.35 -39.38
CA THR A 184 7.50 5.93 -38.29
C THR A 184 8.24 5.06 -37.26
N GLU A 185 9.21 4.28 -37.72
CA GLU A 185 10.04 3.37 -36.90
C GLU A 185 11.17 4.11 -36.15
N ASN A 186 11.67 5.22 -36.70
CA ASN A 186 12.74 6.04 -36.13
C ASN A 186 12.17 7.28 -35.41
N LYS A 187 11.33 7.13 -34.39
CA LYS A 187 10.87 8.26 -33.55
C LYS A 187 11.48 8.19 -32.14
N ARG A 188 11.64 9.35 -31.50
CA ARG A 188 12.00 9.36 -30.07
C ARG A 188 10.78 8.95 -29.26
N HIS A 189 10.96 8.00 -28.36
CA HIS A 189 9.89 7.52 -27.48
C HIS A 189 9.94 8.25 -26.14
N LEU A 190 8.77 8.63 -25.64
CA LEU A 190 8.61 9.13 -24.28
C LEU A 190 8.57 7.95 -23.28
N PRO A 191 8.98 8.14 -22.01
CA PRO A 191 8.94 7.10 -20.99
C PRO A 191 7.57 6.48 -20.78
N TYR A 192 6.53 7.28 -20.96
CA TYR A 192 5.15 6.87 -20.83
C TYR A 192 4.34 7.44 -21.99
N ALA A 193 3.35 6.66 -22.47
CA ALA A 193 2.50 7.06 -23.57
C ALA A 193 1.82 8.40 -23.30
N PHE A 194 1.87 9.30 -24.28
CA PHE A 194 1.31 10.65 -24.20
C PHE A 194 0.52 10.97 -25.45
N PHE A 195 -0.63 11.62 -25.30
CA PHE A 195 -1.51 11.98 -26.40
C PHE A 195 -0.93 13.04 -27.37
N ILE A 196 0.25 13.61 -27.06
CA ILE A 196 0.97 14.54 -27.92
C ILE A 196 2.32 13.93 -28.30
N ASP A 197 2.53 13.74 -29.60
CA ASP A 197 3.82 13.35 -30.18
C ASP A 197 4.70 14.59 -30.38
N VAL A 198 5.64 14.82 -29.46
CA VAL A 198 6.59 15.95 -29.51
C VAL A 198 7.97 15.40 -29.84
N GLN A 199 8.53 15.76 -31.01
CA GLN A 199 9.83 15.26 -31.46
C GLN A 199 10.91 16.35 -31.51
N GLU A 200 10.51 17.63 -31.52
CA GLU A 200 11.42 18.77 -31.67
C GLU A 200 12.14 19.14 -30.36
N THR A 201 13.41 19.53 -30.49
CA THR A 201 14.17 20.15 -29.39
C THR A 201 13.87 21.64 -29.33
N PRO A 202 13.72 22.26 -28.13
CA PRO A 202 13.90 21.71 -26.79
C PRO A 202 12.64 21.11 -26.14
N TRP A 203 11.49 21.13 -26.82
CA TRP A 203 10.19 20.75 -26.26
C TRP A 203 10.12 19.28 -25.81
N TYR A 204 10.76 18.37 -26.55
CA TYR A 204 10.88 16.96 -26.17
C TYR A 204 11.56 16.79 -24.81
N GLU A 205 12.71 17.44 -24.59
CA GLU A 205 13.48 17.32 -23.34
C GLU A 205 12.71 17.90 -22.15
N LEU A 206 12.00 19.03 -22.37
CA LEU A 206 11.13 19.63 -21.35
C LEU A 206 10.01 18.66 -20.95
N LEU A 207 9.35 18.05 -21.93
CA LEU A 207 8.25 17.10 -21.68
C LEU A 207 8.75 15.82 -21.00
N TYR A 208 9.93 15.34 -21.38
CA TYR A 208 10.58 14.18 -20.77
C TYR A 208 10.81 14.39 -19.27
N VAL A 209 11.43 15.53 -18.88
CA VAL A 209 11.66 15.88 -17.46
C VAL A 209 10.33 16.08 -16.71
N LEU A 210 9.33 16.65 -17.37
CA LEU A 210 8.00 16.85 -16.79
C LEU A 210 7.33 15.50 -16.47
N GLN A 211 7.37 14.54 -17.39
CA GLN A 211 6.81 13.20 -17.18
C GLN A 211 7.48 12.46 -16.01
N ILE A 212 8.80 12.56 -15.86
CA ILE A 212 9.53 11.99 -14.71
C ILE A 212 8.97 12.54 -13.40
N THR A 213 8.80 13.86 -13.35
CA THR A 213 8.31 14.56 -12.16
C THR A 213 6.88 14.12 -11.82
N PHE A 214 6.01 14.04 -12.82
CA PHE A 214 4.62 13.62 -12.62
C PHE A 214 4.53 12.15 -12.16
N MET A 215 5.31 11.25 -12.76
CA MET A 215 5.27 9.84 -12.42
C MET A 215 5.86 9.53 -11.05
N THR A 216 6.89 10.27 -10.64
CA THR A 216 7.40 10.20 -9.26
C THR A 216 6.32 10.63 -8.26
N ASN A 217 5.57 11.70 -8.57
CA ASN A 217 4.46 12.16 -7.73
C ASN A 217 3.33 11.12 -7.65
N VAL A 218 2.91 10.57 -8.80
CA VAL A 218 1.91 9.49 -8.90
C VAL A 218 2.35 8.29 -8.07
N GLY A 219 3.60 7.83 -8.23
CA GLY A 219 4.17 6.70 -7.48
C GLY A 219 4.09 6.90 -5.97
N PHE A 220 4.57 8.04 -5.46
CA PHE A 220 4.52 8.32 -4.02
C PHE A 220 3.10 8.47 -3.46
N THR A 221 2.18 9.04 -4.25
CA THR A 221 0.77 9.15 -3.87
C THR A 221 0.13 7.77 -3.75
N CYS A 222 0.35 6.89 -4.73
CA CYS A 222 -0.13 5.51 -4.69
C CYS A 222 0.45 4.74 -3.51
N VAL A 223 1.76 4.83 -3.27
CA VAL A 223 2.40 4.18 -2.10
C VAL A 223 1.79 4.69 -0.79
N GLY A 224 1.55 5.99 -0.65
CA GLY A 224 0.89 6.55 0.52
C GLY A 224 -0.52 6.01 0.74
N ALA A 225 -1.32 5.92 -0.33
CA ALA A 225 -2.67 5.37 -0.28
C ALA A 225 -2.70 3.87 0.07
N ASP A 226 -1.72 3.10 -0.43
CA ASP A 226 -1.64 1.65 -0.23
C ASP A 226 -1.11 1.28 1.18
N THR A 227 -0.22 2.10 1.74
CA THR A 227 0.48 1.78 3.00
C THR A 227 -0.23 2.29 4.26
N ILE A 228 -1.22 3.20 4.13
CA ILE A 228 -1.97 3.73 5.28
C ILE A 228 -2.75 2.64 6.03
N GLY A 229 -3.40 1.72 5.33
CA GLY A 229 -4.12 0.60 5.92
C GLY A 229 -3.20 -0.35 6.69
N PRO A 230 -2.17 -0.91 6.03
CA PRO A 230 -1.11 -1.70 6.68
C PRO A 230 -0.52 -1.03 7.91
N LEU A 231 -0.26 0.28 7.87
CA LEU A 231 0.23 1.05 9.01
C LEU A 231 -0.72 0.95 10.21
N PHE A 232 -1.99 1.31 10.04
CA PHE A 232 -2.98 1.25 11.13
C PHE A 232 -3.17 -0.17 11.66
N ILE A 233 -3.18 -1.15 10.76
CA ILE A 233 -3.33 -2.56 11.13
C ILE A 233 -2.14 -3.02 11.98
N LEU A 234 -0.90 -2.76 11.56
CA LEU A 234 0.30 -3.16 12.29
C LEU A 234 0.42 -2.47 13.64
N ILE A 235 0.09 -1.17 13.73
CA ILE A 235 0.00 -0.47 15.02
C ILE A 235 -1.01 -1.16 15.94
N THR A 236 -2.17 -1.52 15.41
CA THR A 236 -3.23 -2.23 16.14
C THR A 236 -2.77 -3.61 16.61
N CYS A 237 -2.02 -4.36 15.79
CA CYS A 237 -1.38 -5.61 16.20
C CYS A 237 -0.48 -5.40 17.41
N GLY A 238 0.32 -4.33 17.43
CA GLY A 238 1.15 -3.96 18.57
C GLY A 238 0.35 -3.67 19.84
N TYR A 239 -0.79 -2.99 19.72
CA TYR A 239 -1.67 -2.75 20.88
C TYR A 239 -2.35 -4.03 21.37
N PHE A 240 -2.76 -4.94 20.48
CA PHE A 240 -3.26 -6.26 20.90
C PHE A 240 -2.19 -7.05 21.66
N ASP A 241 -0.96 -7.08 21.15
CA ASP A 241 0.17 -7.76 21.82
C ASP A 241 0.49 -7.13 23.19
N THR A 242 0.33 -5.80 23.30
CA THR A 242 0.45 -5.09 24.58
C THR A 242 -0.63 -5.53 25.57
N ILE A 243 -1.90 -5.56 25.14
CA ILE A 243 -3.01 -6.03 26.00
C ILE A 243 -2.80 -7.49 26.40
N ARG A 244 -2.34 -8.34 25.48
CA ARG A 244 -1.99 -9.73 25.75
C ARG A 244 -0.96 -9.82 26.88
N SER A 245 0.15 -9.08 26.75
CA SER A 245 1.20 -9.05 27.77
C SER A 245 0.69 -8.52 29.11
N ARG A 246 -0.17 -7.49 29.11
CA ARG A 246 -0.82 -6.99 30.33
C ARG A 246 -1.69 -8.06 31.00
N ILE A 247 -2.44 -8.85 30.21
CA ILE A 247 -3.29 -9.95 30.71
C ILE A 247 -2.43 -11.06 31.32
N GLU A 248 -1.38 -11.50 30.62
CA GLU A 248 -0.48 -12.55 31.09
C GLU A 248 0.23 -12.16 32.39
N ASN A 249 0.54 -10.87 32.57
CA ASN A 249 1.19 -10.32 33.76
C ASN A 249 0.21 -9.74 34.81
N LEU A 250 -1.08 -10.10 34.76
CA LEU A 250 -2.05 -9.67 35.79
C LEU A 250 -1.76 -10.24 37.18
N LEU A 251 -0.93 -11.28 37.26
CA LEU A 251 -0.44 -11.83 38.52
C LEU A 251 0.96 -11.32 38.76
N GLU A 252 1.15 -10.59 39.86
CA GLU A 252 2.49 -10.37 40.37
C GLU A 252 3.06 -11.73 40.80
N PRO A 253 4.26 -12.13 40.35
CA PRO A 253 4.98 -13.18 41.03
C PRO A 253 5.24 -12.67 42.44
N SER A 254 4.54 -13.23 43.41
CA SER A 254 4.78 -12.96 44.83
C SER A 254 6.21 -13.36 45.17
N SER A 255 7.16 -12.43 45.03
CA SER A 255 8.49 -12.58 45.59
C SER A 255 8.41 -12.39 47.09
N SER A 256 8.89 -13.43 47.79
CA SER A 256 9.29 -13.52 49.19
C SER A 256 8.20 -13.46 50.29
N ILE A 257 8.02 -14.63 50.89
CA ILE A 257 7.78 -14.87 52.33
C ILE A 257 6.45 -14.33 52.88
N ALA A 258 5.42 -15.16 52.87
CA ALA A 258 4.41 -15.13 53.93
C ALA A 258 4.26 -16.55 54.46
N VAL A 259 4.77 -16.72 55.68
CA VAL A 259 4.64 -17.88 56.55
C VAL A 259 3.18 -18.33 56.61
N GLU A 260 3.00 -19.65 56.61
CA GLU A 260 1.72 -20.31 56.92
C GLU A 260 1.15 -19.75 58.22
N THR A 261 0.10 -18.94 58.15
CA THR A 261 -0.83 -18.81 59.27
C THR A 261 -2.19 -18.30 58.79
N ASP A 262 -3.17 -19.17 58.99
CA ASP A 262 -4.58 -18.95 59.21
C ASP A 262 -5.52 -18.35 58.15
N ARG A 263 -6.69 -19.00 58.16
CA ARG A 263 -7.91 -18.77 57.40
C ARG A 263 -8.43 -17.33 57.53
N ALA A 264 -8.11 -16.51 56.54
CA ALA A 264 -8.93 -15.40 56.08
C ALA A 264 -8.72 -15.27 54.56
N GLU A 265 -9.70 -14.75 53.84
CA GLU A 265 -9.71 -14.56 52.38
C GLU A 265 -8.43 -13.88 51.86
N SER A 266 -7.37 -14.67 51.64
CA SER A 266 -6.19 -14.25 50.90
C SER A 266 -6.56 -14.27 49.42
N SER A 267 -7.43 -13.33 49.05
CA SER A 267 -7.59 -12.90 47.68
C SER A 267 -6.18 -12.54 47.23
N ARG A 268 -5.55 -13.36 46.38
CA ARG A 268 -4.38 -12.92 45.62
C ARG A 268 -4.75 -11.53 45.11
N ASN A 269 -3.94 -10.52 45.42
CA ASN A 269 -4.23 -9.12 45.06
C ASN A 269 -4.20 -8.98 43.54
N VAL A 270 -5.25 -9.44 42.87
CA VAL A 270 -5.48 -9.23 41.45
C VAL A 270 -5.81 -7.76 41.33
N ASP A 271 -4.99 -7.04 40.56
CA ASP A 271 -5.21 -5.63 40.33
C ASP A 271 -6.46 -5.44 39.45
N THR A 272 -7.59 -5.29 40.14
CA THR A 272 -8.92 -5.04 39.57
C THR A 272 -8.90 -3.88 38.57
N LYS A 273 -8.08 -2.86 38.82
CA LYS A 273 -7.94 -1.68 37.96
C LYS A 273 -7.17 -2.03 36.68
N LYS A 274 -6.10 -2.82 36.76
CA LYS A 274 -5.35 -3.30 35.57
C LYS A 274 -6.25 -4.15 34.67
N LEU A 275 -6.99 -5.13 35.21
CA LEU A 275 -7.90 -5.95 34.41
C LEU A 275 -8.99 -5.11 33.74
N ARG A 276 -9.63 -4.19 34.49
CA ARG A 276 -10.64 -3.29 33.93
C ARG A 276 -10.08 -2.45 32.78
N THR A 277 -8.85 -1.96 32.93
CA THR A 277 -8.16 -1.18 31.89
C THR A 277 -7.92 -2.02 30.63
N CYS A 278 -7.49 -3.28 30.77
CA CYS A 278 -7.34 -4.21 29.65
C CYS A 278 -8.64 -4.43 28.89
N VAL A 279 -9.77 -4.63 29.61
CA VAL A 279 -11.09 -4.81 28.99
C VAL A 279 -11.51 -3.56 28.22
N ILE A 280 -11.34 -2.37 28.80
CA ILE A 280 -11.66 -1.10 28.13
C ILE A 280 -10.80 -0.91 26.88
N HIS A 281 -9.49 -1.11 26.99
CA HIS A 281 -8.58 -0.98 25.85
C HIS A 281 -8.90 -2.00 24.76
N HIS A 282 -9.25 -3.23 25.11
CA HIS A 282 -9.66 -4.25 24.14
C HIS A 282 -10.93 -3.82 23.38
N GLN A 283 -11.94 -3.29 24.07
CA GLN A 283 -13.15 -2.77 23.43
C GLN A 283 -12.87 -1.58 22.51
N LEU A 284 -11.99 -0.67 22.92
CA LEU A 284 -11.58 0.46 22.10
C LEU A 284 -10.83 0.00 20.83
N LEU A 285 -9.91 -0.96 20.94
CA LEU A 285 -9.23 -1.54 19.77
C LEU A 285 -10.22 -2.24 18.83
N LEU A 286 -11.20 -2.97 19.36
CA LEU A 286 -12.24 -3.59 18.53
C LEU A 286 -13.07 -2.55 17.77
N LYS A 287 -13.32 -1.37 18.36
CA LYS A 287 -13.95 -0.25 17.66
C LYS A 287 -13.02 0.33 16.59
N PHE A 288 -11.75 0.54 16.92
CA PHE A 288 -10.73 1.02 15.98
C PHE A 288 -10.59 0.10 14.76
N CYS A 289 -10.65 -1.22 14.95
CA CYS A 289 -10.66 -2.18 13.84
C CYS A 289 -11.87 -2.03 12.91
N LYS A 290 -13.04 -1.61 13.43
CA LYS A 290 -14.21 -1.31 12.60
C LYS A 290 -13.99 -0.05 11.78
N ASP A 291 -13.33 0.95 12.35
CA ASP A 291 -12.96 2.19 11.65
C ASP A 291 -11.96 1.88 10.52
N ILE A 292 -10.94 1.05 10.78
CA ILE A 292 -10.03 0.51 9.74
C ILE A 292 -10.83 -0.21 8.65
N GLN A 293 -11.74 -1.11 9.02
CA GLN A 293 -12.56 -1.85 8.06
C GLN A 293 -13.37 -0.91 7.17
N GLN A 294 -14.00 0.13 7.74
CA GLN A 294 -14.79 1.09 6.97
C GLN A 294 -13.93 1.88 5.99
N LEU A 295 -12.77 2.37 6.45
CA LEU A 295 -11.83 3.13 5.64
C LEU A 295 -11.26 2.29 4.48
N MET A 296 -10.87 1.05 4.76
CA MET A 296 -10.03 0.27 3.86
C MET A 296 -10.77 -0.78 3.04
N SER A 297 -12.06 -1.00 3.27
CA SER A 297 -12.82 -2.06 2.58
C SER A 297 -12.78 -1.92 1.06
N LEU A 298 -13.03 -0.71 0.53
CA LEU A 298 -13.03 -0.45 -0.91
C LEU A 298 -11.59 -0.44 -1.48
N VAL A 299 -10.64 0.12 -0.73
CA VAL A 299 -9.22 0.13 -1.12
C VAL A 299 -8.71 -1.29 -1.31
N PHE A 300 -8.90 -2.18 -0.32
CA PHE A 300 -8.50 -3.58 -0.44
C PHE A 300 -9.24 -4.32 -1.55
N LEU A 301 -10.51 -4.00 -1.81
CA LEU A 301 -11.25 -4.60 -2.92
C LEU A 301 -10.61 -4.26 -4.27
N THR A 302 -10.41 -2.97 -4.52
CA THR A 302 -9.80 -2.49 -5.77
C THR A 302 -8.38 -3.00 -5.93
N GLN A 303 -7.63 -3.13 -4.84
CA GLN A 303 -6.30 -3.72 -4.84
C GLN A 303 -6.33 -5.20 -5.26
N LEU A 304 -7.15 -6.03 -4.60
CA LEU A 304 -7.15 -7.49 -4.85
C LEU A 304 -7.49 -7.79 -6.30
N PHE A 305 -8.60 -7.23 -6.80
CA PHE A 305 -9.02 -7.46 -8.18
C PHE A 305 -8.05 -6.85 -9.18
N GLY A 306 -7.67 -5.58 -8.96
CA GLY A 306 -6.73 -4.89 -9.85
C GLY A 306 -5.42 -5.64 -9.99
N SER A 307 -4.80 -6.04 -8.89
CA SER A 307 -3.51 -6.74 -8.93
C SER A 307 -3.61 -8.14 -9.52
N THR A 308 -4.66 -8.91 -9.23
CA THR A 308 -4.84 -10.26 -9.79
C THR A 308 -4.88 -10.23 -11.31
N TYR A 309 -5.70 -9.35 -11.91
CA TYR A 309 -5.75 -9.21 -13.37
C TYR A 309 -4.46 -8.66 -13.95
N ASN A 310 -3.83 -7.68 -13.28
CA ASN A 310 -2.57 -7.10 -13.77
C ASN A 310 -1.42 -8.10 -13.81
N ILE A 311 -1.32 -9.00 -12.81
CA ILE A 311 -0.30 -10.07 -12.85
C ILE A 311 -0.49 -10.94 -14.08
N SER A 312 -1.73 -11.29 -14.43
CA SER A 312 -2.02 -12.10 -15.61
C SER A 312 -1.66 -11.38 -16.91
N LEU A 313 -2.06 -10.11 -17.05
CA LEU A 313 -1.83 -9.33 -18.27
C LEU A 313 -0.34 -9.06 -18.51
N VAL A 314 0.37 -8.52 -17.51
CA VAL A 314 1.82 -8.26 -17.63
C VAL A 314 2.59 -9.58 -17.78
N GLY A 315 2.09 -10.67 -17.18
CA GLY A 315 2.65 -12.01 -17.36
C GLY A 315 2.65 -12.46 -18.82
N LEU A 316 1.60 -12.17 -19.60
CA LEU A 316 1.53 -12.51 -21.03
C LEU A 316 2.61 -11.79 -21.84
N GLU A 317 2.81 -10.50 -21.56
CA GLU A 317 3.82 -9.68 -22.23
C GLU A 317 5.25 -10.19 -21.97
N LEU A 318 5.51 -10.71 -20.76
CA LEU A 318 6.80 -11.29 -20.39
C LEU A 318 7.12 -12.62 -21.09
N VAL A 319 6.13 -13.30 -21.67
CA VAL A 319 6.32 -14.57 -22.40
C VAL A 319 6.12 -14.38 -23.92
N SER A 320 6.07 -13.13 -24.38
CA SER A 320 6.06 -12.80 -25.82
C SER A 320 7.44 -13.03 -26.46
N ASP A 321 7.50 -13.03 -27.80
CA ASP A 321 8.73 -13.34 -28.56
C ASP A 321 9.87 -12.34 -28.31
N ASN A 322 9.55 -11.09 -27.94
CA ASN A 322 10.52 -10.06 -27.56
C ASN A 322 10.17 -9.45 -26.20
N PRO A 323 10.47 -10.15 -25.08
CA PRO A 323 10.02 -9.72 -23.78
C PRO A 323 10.79 -8.49 -23.31
N ASP A 324 10.07 -7.42 -22.99
CA ASP A 324 10.64 -6.28 -22.27
C ASP A 324 10.92 -6.68 -20.82
N LYS A 325 12.20 -6.95 -20.54
CA LYS A 325 12.69 -7.39 -19.23
C LYS A 325 12.42 -6.37 -18.12
N SER A 326 12.20 -5.08 -18.45
CA SER A 326 11.85 -4.05 -17.47
C SER A 326 10.52 -4.36 -16.76
N LYS A 327 9.59 -5.02 -17.46
CA LYS A 327 8.25 -5.41 -16.97
C LYS A 327 8.28 -6.43 -15.84
N PHE A 328 9.39 -7.15 -15.65
CA PHE A 328 9.56 -8.05 -14.50
C PHE A 328 9.43 -7.29 -13.17
N THR A 329 9.99 -6.07 -13.11
CA THR A 329 9.93 -5.23 -11.91
C THR A 329 8.50 -4.76 -11.61
N VAL A 330 7.68 -4.57 -12.65
CA VAL A 330 6.24 -4.23 -12.52
C VAL A 330 5.48 -5.39 -11.88
N VAL A 331 5.70 -6.63 -12.32
CA VAL A 331 5.09 -7.82 -11.69
C VAL A 331 5.49 -7.95 -10.23
N VAL A 332 6.76 -7.73 -9.91
CA VAL A 332 7.25 -7.75 -8.52
C VAL A 332 6.53 -6.69 -7.67
N ILE A 333 6.35 -5.46 -8.19
CA ILE A 333 5.55 -4.42 -7.51
C ILE A 333 4.14 -4.92 -7.21
N ILE A 334 3.45 -5.49 -8.21
CA ILE A 334 2.05 -5.90 -8.07
C ILE A 334 1.91 -7.04 -7.04
N ILE A 335 2.86 -7.99 -7.02
CA ILE A 335 2.89 -9.06 -6.01
C ILE A 335 3.15 -8.47 -4.61
N VAL A 336 4.06 -7.51 -4.49
CA VAL A 336 4.34 -6.82 -3.23
C VAL A 336 3.10 -6.06 -2.74
N GLN A 337 2.38 -5.37 -3.62
CA GLN A 337 1.12 -4.72 -3.26
C GLN A 337 0.08 -5.71 -2.71
N LEU A 338 -0.09 -6.87 -3.38
CA LEU A 338 -0.97 -7.93 -2.88
C LEU A 338 -0.54 -8.45 -1.52
N PHE A 339 0.76 -8.66 -1.33
CA PHE A 339 1.29 -9.12 -0.05
C PHE A 339 1.05 -8.10 1.06
N ILE A 340 1.33 -6.82 0.81
CA ILE A 340 1.14 -5.70 1.73
C ILE A 340 -0.32 -5.59 2.20
N CYS A 341 -1.28 -5.90 1.34
CA CYS A 341 -2.69 -5.85 1.70
C CYS A 341 -3.20 -7.07 2.46
N ASN A 342 -2.55 -8.24 2.35
CA ASN A 342 -3.03 -9.48 2.96
C ASN A 342 -2.28 -9.88 4.24
N TRP A 343 -0.98 -9.62 4.33
CA TRP A 343 -0.17 -10.03 5.48
C TRP A 343 -0.53 -9.30 6.79
N PRO A 344 -0.71 -7.96 6.83
CA PRO A 344 -1.10 -7.28 8.06
C PRO A 344 -2.48 -7.71 8.61
N PRO A 345 -3.56 -7.84 7.80
CA PRO A 345 -4.82 -8.41 8.27
C PRO A 345 -4.70 -9.83 8.84
N ASP A 346 -3.88 -10.67 8.23
CA ASP A 346 -3.62 -12.04 8.70
C ASP A 346 -2.95 -12.03 10.08
N LEU A 347 -1.94 -11.17 10.25
CA LEU A 347 -1.29 -10.96 11.53
C LEU A 347 -2.25 -10.39 12.58
N LEU A 348 -3.15 -9.48 12.19
CA LEU A 348 -4.16 -8.91 13.08
C LEU A 348 -5.14 -9.97 13.57
N LEU A 349 -5.56 -10.88 12.68
CA LEU A 349 -6.42 -12.01 13.03
C LEU A 349 -5.75 -12.84 14.14
N SER A 350 -4.51 -13.28 13.91
CA SER A 350 -3.72 -14.06 14.88
C SER A 350 -3.53 -13.32 16.21
N LYS A 351 -3.19 -12.02 16.18
CA LYS A 351 -2.94 -11.23 17.39
C LYS A 351 -4.21 -10.97 18.20
N SER A 352 -5.34 -10.78 17.53
CA SER A 352 -6.63 -10.61 18.21
C SER A 352 -7.15 -11.91 18.83
N GLU A 353 -6.90 -13.06 18.18
CA GLU A 353 -7.25 -14.39 18.68
C GLU A 353 -6.44 -14.77 19.93
N ALA A 354 -5.16 -14.41 19.95
CA ALA A 354 -4.26 -14.67 21.08
C ALA A 354 -4.72 -14.08 22.42
N ILE A 355 -5.58 -13.05 22.40
CA ILE A 355 -6.20 -12.49 23.62
C ILE A 355 -7.04 -13.54 24.34
N SER A 356 -7.76 -14.39 23.60
CA SER A 356 -8.60 -15.43 24.20
C SER A 356 -7.78 -16.47 24.93
N HIS A 357 -6.66 -16.89 24.33
CA HIS A 357 -5.71 -17.80 24.94
C HIS A 357 -5.08 -17.20 26.18
N ALA A 358 -4.59 -15.95 26.11
CA ALA A 358 -4.03 -15.26 27.28
C ALA A 358 -5.05 -15.14 28.43
N ALA A 359 -6.30 -14.79 28.12
CA ALA A 359 -7.35 -14.69 29.12
C ALA A 359 -7.77 -16.06 29.71
N TYR A 360 -7.62 -17.15 28.96
CA TYR A 360 -7.85 -18.51 29.45
C TYR A 360 -6.72 -19.02 30.34
N SER A 361 -5.46 -18.69 29.99
CA SER A 361 -4.26 -19.17 30.67
C SER A 361 -4.05 -18.58 32.07
N ILE A 362 -4.67 -17.45 32.39
CA ILE A 362 -4.65 -16.91 33.75
C ILE A 362 -5.54 -17.74 34.69
N PRO A 363 -5.18 -17.92 35.98
CA PRO A 363 -6.00 -18.60 37.00
C PRO A 363 -7.25 -17.79 37.40
N TRP A 364 -8.09 -17.44 36.43
CA TRP A 364 -9.32 -16.65 36.58
C TRP A 364 -10.35 -17.30 37.53
N TYR A 365 -10.30 -18.62 37.68
CA TYR A 365 -11.12 -19.37 38.63
C TYR A 365 -10.77 -19.06 40.09
N GLN A 366 -9.58 -18.51 40.35
CA GLN A 366 -9.14 -18.09 41.68
C GLN A 366 -9.44 -16.61 41.97
N TYR A 367 -10.01 -15.88 41.01
CA TYR A 367 -10.33 -14.47 41.17
C TYR A 367 -11.59 -14.28 42.03
N PRO A 368 -11.73 -13.14 42.73
CA PRO A 368 -12.97 -12.80 43.42
C PRO A 368 -14.15 -12.78 42.43
N CYS A 369 -15.35 -13.08 42.92
CA CYS A 369 -16.58 -13.16 42.11
C CYS A 369 -16.81 -11.91 41.24
N SER A 370 -16.41 -10.73 41.73
CA SER A 370 -16.51 -9.45 41.02
C SER A 370 -15.66 -9.38 39.74
N LEU A 371 -14.56 -10.13 39.64
CA LEU A 371 -13.67 -10.15 38.47
C LEU A 371 -13.88 -11.37 37.56
N ARG A 372 -14.49 -12.44 38.07
CA ARG A 372 -14.75 -13.66 37.28
C ARG A 372 -15.65 -13.38 36.07
N ASN A 373 -16.68 -12.56 36.24
CA ASN A 373 -17.62 -12.18 35.17
C ASN A 373 -16.93 -11.32 34.07
N PRO A 374 -16.22 -10.22 34.39
CA PRO A 374 -15.44 -9.47 33.39
C PRO A 374 -14.43 -10.32 32.61
N THR A 375 -13.70 -11.22 33.28
CA THR A 375 -12.74 -12.10 32.62
C THR A 375 -13.43 -13.08 31.67
N SER A 376 -14.54 -13.70 32.12
CA SER A 376 -15.34 -14.59 31.26
C SER A 376 -15.88 -13.86 30.03
N LEU A 377 -16.37 -12.62 30.19
CA LEU A 377 -16.84 -11.81 29.07
C LEU A 377 -15.70 -11.48 28.08
N LEU A 378 -14.51 -11.15 28.59
CA LEU A 378 -13.32 -10.93 27.77
C LEU A 378 -12.97 -12.19 26.96
N MET A 379 -12.99 -13.37 27.58
CA MET A 379 -12.73 -14.65 26.92
C MET A 379 -13.75 -14.93 25.82
N ILE A 380 -15.05 -14.85 26.14
CA ILE A 380 -16.14 -15.06 25.16
C ILE A 380 -16.03 -14.07 24.00
N ARG A 381 -15.70 -12.81 24.27
CA ARG A 381 -15.60 -11.79 23.23
C ARG A 381 -14.37 -11.98 22.34
N SER A 382 -13.24 -12.41 22.91
CA SER A 382 -11.99 -12.61 22.17
C SER A 382 -11.97 -13.88 21.32
N GLN A 383 -12.86 -14.85 21.59
CA GLN A 383 -13.12 -15.99 20.69
C GLN A 383 -13.69 -15.57 19.32
N ARG A 384 -14.09 -14.31 19.15
CA ARG A 384 -14.45 -13.72 17.86
C ARG A 384 -13.33 -12.76 17.42
N PRO A 385 -12.25 -13.29 16.82
CA PRO A 385 -11.10 -12.49 16.42
C PRO A 385 -11.47 -11.50 15.31
N VAL A 386 -10.63 -10.48 15.15
CA VAL A 386 -10.83 -9.42 14.16
C VAL A 386 -10.48 -9.96 12.79
N ARG A 387 -11.49 -10.08 11.92
CA ARG A 387 -11.31 -10.46 10.52
C ARG A 387 -11.65 -9.26 9.62
N LEU A 388 -10.64 -8.73 8.94
CA LEU A 388 -10.84 -7.68 7.95
C LEU A 388 -11.22 -8.29 6.59
N THR A 389 -11.99 -7.54 5.82
CA THR A 389 -12.53 -7.98 4.53
C THR A 389 -12.38 -6.91 3.45
N ALA A 390 -12.07 -7.34 2.24
CA ALA A 390 -12.18 -6.53 1.03
C ALA A 390 -13.65 -6.51 0.56
N GLY A 391 -14.20 -5.30 0.38
CA GLY A 391 -15.57 -5.08 -0.07
C GLY A 391 -16.68 -5.69 0.79
N LYS A 392 -16.39 -6.17 2.01
CA LYS A 392 -17.28 -6.97 2.87
C LYS A 392 -17.56 -8.41 2.41
N PHE A 393 -16.89 -8.90 1.37
CA PHE A 393 -17.13 -10.24 0.82
C PHE A 393 -15.91 -11.16 0.92
N VAL A 394 -14.69 -10.64 0.71
CA VAL A 394 -13.47 -11.44 0.69
C VAL A 394 -12.70 -11.22 1.99
N ALA A 395 -12.51 -12.28 2.78
CA ALA A 395 -11.66 -12.21 3.98
C ALA A 395 -10.18 -12.03 3.57
N LEU A 396 -9.47 -11.13 4.25
CA LEU A 396 -8.06 -10.87 4.00
C LEU A 396 -7.20 -11.80 4.84
N SER A 397 -6.32 -12.56 4.20
CA SER A 397 -5.40 -13.52 4.83
C SER A 397 -4.28 -13.89 3.85
N LEU A 398 -3.23 -14.55 4.34
CA LEU A 398 -2.20 -15.11 3.46
C LEU A 398 -2.74 -16.23 2.55
N GLU A 399 -3.80 -16.92 2.97
CA GLU A 399 -4.54 -17.88 2.14
C GLU A 399 -5.21 -17.19 0.95
N THR A 400 -5.86 -16.04 1.18
CA THR A 400 -6.43 -15.21 0.10
C THR A 400 -5.34 -14.70 -0.84
N PHE A 401 -4.17 -14.30 -0.32
CA PHE A 401 -3.02 -13.95 -1.16
C PHE A 401 -2.62 -15.11 -2.08
N ALA A 402 -2.45 -16.33 -1.55
CA ALA A 402 -2.10 -17.50 -2.35
C ALA A 402 -3.18 -17.85 -3.39
N SER A 403 -4.46 -17.76 -3.01
CA SER A 403 -5.60 -17.98 -3.90
C SER A 403 -5.62 -16.97 -5.06
N MET A 404 -5.33 -15.69 -4.79
CA MET A 404 -5.27 -14.64 -5.81
C MET A 404 -4.11 -14.86 -6.78
N ILE A 405 -2.92 -15.26 -6.30
CA ILE A 405 -1.79 -15.61 -7.18
C ILE A 405 -2.13 -16.82 -8.07
N SER A 406 -2.75 -17.86 -7.51
CA SER A 406 -3.19 -19.03 -8.27
C SER A 406 -4.24 -18.67 -9.33
N THR A 407 -5.17 -17.77 -8.96
CA THR A 407 -6.18 -17.23 -9.88
C THR A 407 -5.54 -16.44 -11.01
N ALA A 408 -4.56 -15.59 -10.71
CA ALA A 408 -3.81 -14.84 -11.72
C ALA A 408 -3.05 -15.77 -12.68
N ALA A 409 -2.41 -16.82 -12.17
CA ALA A 409 -1.76 -17.83 -13.00
C ALA A 409 -2.75 -18.58 -13.89
N SER A 410 -3.92 -18.93 -13.35
CA SER A 410 -4.99 -19.60 -14.12
C SER A 410 -5.52 -18.72 -15.25
N PHE A 411 -5.78 -17.43 -14.98
CA PHE A 411 -6.18 -16.46 -16.01
C PHE A 411 -5.08 -16.29 -17.07
N PHE A 412 -3.82 -16.20 -16.66
CA PHE A 412 -2.67 -16.15 -17.58
C PHE A 412 -2.64 -17.37 -18.51
N THR A 413 -2.75 -18.58 -17.97
CA THR A 413 -2.74 -19.82 -18.77
C THR A 413 -3.96 -19.89 -19.70
N MET A 414 -5.13 -19.48 -19.23
CA MET A 414 -6.34 -19.43 -20.04
C MET A 414 -6.16 -18.49 -21.24
N ILE A 415 -5.73 -17.25 -21.03
CA ILE A 415 -5.53 -16.29 -22.13
C ILE A 415 -4.45 -16.81 -23.10
N ARG A 416 -3.36 -17.38 -22.58
CA ARG A 416 -2.31 -18.00 -23.40
C ARG A 416 -2.81 -19.20 -24.22
N SER A 417 -3.81 -19.93 -23.76
CA SER A 417 -4.37 -21.05 -24.52
C SER A 417 -5.30 -20.63 -25.65
N VAL A 418 -5.79 -19.39 -25.59
CA VAL A 418 -6.72 -18.81 -26.59
C VAL A 418 -5.97 -17.99 -27.64
N ASN A 419 -4.83 -17.39 -27.29
CA ASN A 419 -3.85 -16.81 -28.21
C ASN A 419 -2.99 -17.91 -28.84
#